data_AF-A0A5B2TVV0-F1
#
_entry.id   AF-A0A5B2TVV0-F1
#
_cell.length_a   1.000
_cell.length_b   1.000
_cell.length_c   1.000
_cell.angle_alpha   90.00
_cell.angle_beta   90.00
_cell.angle_gamma   90.00
#
_symmetry.space_group_name_H-M   'P 1'
#
loop_
_entity.id
_entity.type
_entity.pdbx_description
1 polymer ?
#
loop_
_entity_poly.entity_id
_entity_poly.type
_entity_poly.pdbx_seq_one_letter_code
_entity_poly.pdbx_strand_id
1 'polypeptide(L)'
;MQKIIKIALIVIGLLSAVLWYMLPSSDMPAAEAAQSGAMNGMFVITYILLGIAVVAALLFTLKNLFSNPQGLKKTLFVVVGLAIVVGISYVLSSGTDVAPEYMAMSSESTVKKIGMGLNVFFILTAVAVVLMVLPGVKKLFGK
;
A
#
# COMPACT_ATOMS: atom_id res chain seq x y z
N MET A 1 16.61 7.89 -24.86
CA MET A 1 15.35 7.54 -24.13
C MET A 1 14.51 8.75 -23.74
N GLN A 2 15.08 9.85 -23.23
CA GLN A 2 14.33 11.05 -22.80
C GLN A 2 13.43 11.70 -23.89
N LYS A 3 13.88 11.76 -25.15
CA LYS A 3 13.12 12.42 -26.24
C LYS A 3 11.79 11.72 -26.55
N ILE A 4 11.79 10.38 -26.61
CA ILE A 4 10.59 9.58 -26.94
C ILE A 4 9.56 9.68 -25.82
N ILE A 5 9.99 9.58 -24.56
CA ILE A 5 9.11 9.72 -23.39
C ILE A 5 8.49 11.12 -23.36
N LYS A 6 9.28 12.18 -23.58
CA LYS A 6 8.76 13.55 -23.65
C LYS A 6 7.70 13.71 -24.73
N ILE A 7 7.93 13.18 -25.92
CA ILE A 7 6.96 13.23 -27.02
C ILE A 7 5.69 12.46 -26.64
N ALA A 8 5.80 11.26 -26.07
CA ALA A 8 4.65 10.48 -25.63
C ALA A 8 3.82 11.21 -24.58
N LEU A 9 4.48 11.85 -23.59
CA LEU A 9 3.80 12.64 -22.56
C LEU A 9 3.09 13.88 -23.14
N ILE A 10 3.71 14.56 -24.11
CA ILE A 10 3.08 15.68 -24.81
C ILE A 10 1.82 15.20 -25.56
N VAL A 11 1.91 14.08 -26.28
CA VAL A 11 0.77 13.51 -27.00
C VAL A 11 -0.36 13.12 -26.05
N ILE A 12 -0.05 12.41 -24.96
CA ILE A 12 -1.04 12.02 -23.95
C ILE A 12 -1.67 13.27 -23.29
N GLY A 13 -0.86 14.29 -22.99
CA GLY A 13 -1.33 15.55 -22.42
C GLY A 13 -2.29 16.29 -23.35
N LEU A 14 -1.95 16.40 -24.64
CA LEU A 14 -2.81 17.01 -25.66
C LEU A 14 -4.11 16.23 -25.86
N LEU A 15 -4.04 14.89 -25.95
CA LEU A 15 -5.22 14.04 -26.05
C LEU A 15 -6.13 14.21 -24.82
N SER A 16 -5.56 14.24 -23.62
CA SER A 16 -6.30 14.43 -22.38
C SER A 16 -6.98 15.81 -22.33
N ALA A 17 -6.29 16.87 -22.79
CA ALA A 17 -6.87 18.22 -22.84
C ALA A 17 -8.04 18.30 -23.83
N VAL A 18 -7.93 17.66 -24.99
CA VAL A 18 -9.02 17.57 -25.97
C VAL A 18 -10.21 16.81 -25.40
N LEU A 19 -9.98 15.63 -24.80
CA LEU A 19 -11.03 14.84 -24.17
C LEU A 19 -11.70 15.58 -23.01
N TRP A 20 -10.93 16.36 -22.25
CA TRP A 20 -11.45 17.18 -21.16
C TRP A 20 -12.41 18.27 -21.66
N TYR A 21 -12.09 18.93 -22.79
CA TYR A 21 -13.01 19.89 -23.41
C TYR A 21 -14.26 19.23 -23.98
N MET A 22 -14.16 17.96 -24.38
CA MET A 22 -15.28 17.15 -24.89
C MET A 22 -16.11 16.48 -23.79
N LEU A 23 -15.85 16.77 -22.51
CA LEU A 23 -16.62 16.19 -21.41
C LEU A 23 -18.09 16.64 -21.45
N PRO A 24 -19.03 15.77 -21.06
CA PRO A 24 -20.44 16.16 -20.88
C PRO A 24 -20.59 17.30 -19.89
N SER A 25 -21.60 18.14 -20.11
CA SER A 25 -21.96 19.21 -19.19
C SER A 25 -22.45 18.67 -17.84
N SER A 26 -22.26 19.44 -16.77
CA SER A 26 -22.55 19.01 -15.40
C SER A 26 -24.04 18.87 -15.08
N ASP A 27 -24.91 19.37 -15.95
CA ASP A 27 -26.38 19.26 -15.89
C ASP A 27 -26.92 17.99 -16.54
N MET A 28 -26.09 17.20 -17.23
CA MET A 28 -26.48 15.94 -17.86
C MET A 28 -26.67 14.83 -16.81
N PRO A 29 -27.69 13.96 -16.95
CA PRO A 29 -27.87 12.80 -16.06
C PRO A 29 -26.61 11.92 -16.00
N ALA A 30 -26.21 11.51 -14.80
CA ALA A 30 -24.96 10.78 -14.57
C ALA A 30 -24.86 9.47 -15.38
N ALA A 31 -25.98 8.79 -15.62
CA ALA A 31 -26.03 7.56 -16.42
C ALA A 31 -25.66 7.80 -17.89
N GLU A 32 -26.06 8.93 -18.47
CA GLU A 32 -25.77 9.28 -19.85
C GLU A 32 -24.36 9.87 -19.98
N ALA A 33 -23.95 10.70 -19.01
CA ALA A 33 -22.60 11.24 -18.95
C ALA A 33 -21.53 10.14 -18.82
N ALA A 34 -21.81 9.08 -18.05
CA ALA A 34 -20.93 7.92 -17.89
C ALA A 34 -20.73 7.12 -19.19
N GLN A 35 -21.70 7.19 -20.11
CA GLN A 35 -21.62 6.53 -21.41
C GLN A 35 -20.86 7.36 -22.45
N SER A 36 -20.45 8.59 -22.11
CA SER A 36 -19.71 9.47 -23.02
C SER A 36 -18.34 8.91 -23.38
N GLY A 37 -18.04 8.90 -24.69
CA GLY A 37 -16.75 8.49 -25.21
C GLY A 37 -15.59 9.32 -24.67
N ALA A 38 -15.82 10.60 -24.36
CA ALA A 38 -14.80 11.47 -23.76
C ALA A 38 -14.44 11.02 -22.33
N MET A 39 -15.45 10.70 -21.53
CA MET A 39 -15.26 10.22 -20.15
C MET A 39 -14.60 8.84 -20.13
N ASN A 40 -15.06 7.91 -20.98
CA ASN A 40 -14.44 6.60 -21.14
C ASN A 40 -12.97 6.73 -21.57
N GLY A 41 -12.68 7.57 -22.56
CA GLY A 41 -11.32 7.85 -23.03
C GLY A 41 -10.38 8.35 -21.93
N MET A 42 -10.85 9.24 -21.05
CA MET A 42 -10.07 9.70 -19.90
C MET A 42 -9.77 8.57 -18.89
N PHE A 43 -10.74 7.69 -18.62
CA PHE A 43 -10.51 6.53 -17.77
C PHE A 43 -9.51 5.55 -18.40
N VAL A 44 -9.61 5.29 -19.70
CA VAL A 44 -8.66 4.44 -20.43
C VAL A 44 -7.23 4.99 -20.32
N ILE A 45 -7.04 6.30 -20.55
CA ILE A 45 -5.73 6.94 -20.38
C ILE A 45 -5.22 6.77 -18.94
N THR A 46 -6.09 6.96 -17.95
CA THR A 46 -5.74 6.80 -16.53
C THR A 46 -5.30 5.37 -16.22
N TYR A 47 -6.03 4.37 -16.70
CA TYR A 47 -5.68 2.96 -16.48
C TYR A 47 -4.38 2.57 -17.18
N ILE A 48 -4.11 3.10 -18.39
CA ILE A 48 -2.85 2.89 -19.10
C ILE A 48 -1.69 3.50 -18.29
N LEU A 49 -1.82 4.75 -17.85
CA LEU A 49 -0.79 5.43 -17.07
C LEU A 49 -0.55 4.74 -15.73
N LEU A 50 -1.62 4.31 -15.05
CA LEU A 50 -1.54 3.53 -13.82
C LEU A 50 -0.81 2.21 -14.06
N GLY A 51 -1.16 1.49 -15.13
CA GLY A 51 -0.49 0.24 -15.51
C GLY A 51 1.00 0.44 -15.75
N ILE A 52 1.38 1.48 -16.51
CA ILE A 52 2.79 1.83 -16.75
C ILE A 52 3.48 2.18 -15.43
N ALA A 53 2.85 2.96 -14.56
CA ALA A 53 3.42 3.36 -13.27
C ALA A 53 3.66 2.15 -12.37
N VAL A 54 2.69 1.24 -12.27
CA VAL A 54 2.82 -0.01 -11.51
C VAL A 54 3.96 -0.85 -12.05
N VAL A 55 4.00 -1.09 -13.37
CA VAL A 55 5.08 -1.89 -13.99
C VAL A 55 6.44 -1.23 -13.77
N ALA A 56 6.56 0.08 -14.00
CA ALA A 56 7.80 0.81 -13.81
C ALA A 56 8.26 0.77 -12.35
N ALA A 57 7.34 1.00 -11.39
CA ALA A 57 7.64 0.94 -9.97
C ALA A 57 8.09 -0.46 -9.55
N LEU A 58 7.41 -1.52 -9.98
CA LEU A 58 7.79 -2.90 -9.69
C LEU A 58 9.15 -3.24 -10.28
N LEU A 59 9.36 -3.01 -11.58
CA LEU A 59 10.63 -3.32 -12.25
C LEU A 59 11.79 -2.54 -11.63
N PHE A 60 11.60 -1.25 -11.36
CA PHE A 60 12.62 -0.41 -10.76
C PHE A 60 12.93 -0.85 -9.32
N THR A 61 11.90 -1.13 -8.52
CA THR A 61 12.08 -1.58 -7.13
C THR A 61 12.79 -2.93 -7.08
N LEU A 62 12.33 -3.92 -7.87
CA LEU A 62 12.96 -5.24 -7.93
C LEU A 62 14.40 -5.15 -8.44
N LYS A 63 14.63 -4.42 -9.54
CA LYS A 63 15.97 -4.24 -10.08
C LYS A 63 16.90 -3.62 -9.04
N ASN A 64 16.50 -2.54 -8.38
CA ASN A 64 17.34 -1.90 -7.37
C ASN A 64 17.54 -2.77 -6.12
N LEU A 65 16.51 -3.51 -5.71
CA LEU A 65 16.58 -4.42 -4.58
C LEU A 65 17.59 -5.55 -4.84
N PHE A 66 17.53 -6.21 -5.99
CA PHE A 66 18.45 -7.30 -6.34
C PHE A 66 19.85 -6.81 -6.75
N SER A 67 19.96 -5.60 -7.30
CA SER A 67 21.26 -5.01 -7.68
C SER A 67 22.03 -4.48 -6.46
N ASN A 68 21.37 -4.30 -5.31
CA ASN A 68 21.99 -3.84 -4.08
C ASN A 68 22.00 -4.96 -3.01
N PRO A 69 23.06 -5.78 -2.92
CA PRO A 69 23.12 -6.89 -1.99
C PRO A 69 23.07 -6.46 -0.51
N GLN A 70 23.54 -5.26 -0.17
CA GLN A 70 23.42 -4.72 1.19
C GLN A 70 21.98 -4.32 1.51
N GLY A 71 21.32 -3.64 0.58
CA GLY A 71 19.90 -3.29 0.67
C GLY A 71 19.01 -4.52 0.78
N LEU A 72 19.27 -5.54 -0.04
CA LEU A 72 18.56 -6.81 -0.01
C LEU A 72 18.66 -7.50 1.34
N LYS A 73 19.86 -7.58 1.93
CA LYS A 73 20.06 -8.15 3.27
C LYS A 73 19.25 -7.39 4.33
N LYS A 74 19.30 -6.05 4.32
CA LYS A 74 18.51 -5.22 5.26
C LYS A 74 17.01 -5.47 5.12
N THR A 75 16.49 -5.46 3.89
CA THR A 75 15.09 -5.77 3.61
C THR A 75 14.73 -7.17 4.11
N LEU A 76 15.58 -8.17 3.86
CA LEU A 76 15.36 -9.53 4.34
C LEU A 76 15.30 -9.60 5.87
N PHE A 77 16.21 -8.92 6.58
CA PHE A 77 16.15 -8.85 8.04
C PHE A 77 14.85 -8.24 8.55
N VAL A 78 14.36 -7.17 7.91
CA VAL A 78 13.07 -6.55 8.28
C VAL A 78 11.91 -7.50 8.02
N VAL A 79 11.88 -8.15 6.86
CA VAL A 79 10.81 -9.11 6.49
C VAL A 79 10.80 -10.30 7.44
N VAL A 80 11.96 -10.87 7.75
CA VAL A 80 12.09 -11.99 8.68
C VAL A 80 11.68 -11.56 10.09
N GLY A 81 12.12 -10.39 10.55
CA GLY A 81 11.72 -9.84 11.84
C GLY A 81 10.21 -9.67 11.96
N LEU A 82 9.58 -9.09 10.92
CA LEU A 82 8.12 -8.96 10.85
C LEU A 82 7.43 -10.33 10.85
N ALA A 83 7.93 -11.29 10.06
CA ALA A 83 7.37 -12.64 10.00
C ALA A 83 7.45 -13.36 11.35
N ILE A 84 8.55 -13.18 12.10
CA ILE A 84 8.68 -13.71 13.47
C ILE A 84 7.62 -13.10 14.38
N VAL A 85 7.44 -11.77 14.35
CA VAL A 85 6.44 -11.08 15.17
C VAL A 85 5.03 -11.56 14.81
N VAL A 86 4.71 -11.69 13.52
CA VAL A 86 3.41 -12.22 13.05
C VAL A 86 3.21 -13.66 13.53
N GLY A 87 4.25 -14.51 13.41
CA GLY A 87 4.19 -15.91 13.86
C GLY A 87 3.94 -16.02 15.36
N ILE A 88 4.68 -15.27 16.19
CA ILE A 88 4.47 -15.20 17.64
C ILE A 88 3.05 -14.70 17.94
N SER A 89 2.62 -13.63 17.27
CA SER A 89 1.30 -13.03 17.48
C SER A 89 0.15 -13.97 17.13
N TYR A 90 0.34 -14.81 16.11
CA TYR A 90 -0.64 -15.82 15.69
C TYR A 90 -0.71 -17.01 16.66
N VAL A 91 0.43 -17.42 17.23
CA VAL A 91 0.47 -18.47 18.27
C VAL A 91 -0.18 -17.97 19.56
N LEU A 92 0.05 -16.69 19.91
CA LEU A 92 -0.57 -16.05 21.08
C LEU A 92 -2.04 -15.70 20.88
N SER A 93 -2.55 -15.69 19.64
CA SER A 93 -3.95 -15.35 19.41
C SER A 93 -4.88 -16.56 19.56
N SER A 94 -6.02 -16.31 20.19
CA SER A 94 -7.12 -17.26 20.35
C SER A 94 -8.24 -16.93 19.38
N GLY A 95 -8.91 -17.97 18.87
CA GLY A 95 -10.10 -17.84 18.02
C GLY A 95 -11.41 -17.74 18.80
N THR A 96 -11.36 -17.91 20.12
CA THR A 96 -12.54 -18.02 20.99
C THR A 96 -12.58 -16.98 22.10
N ASP A 97 -11.57 -16.10 22.20
CA ASP A 97 -11.43 -15.08 23.24
C ASP A 97 -12.28 -13.83 22.94
N VAL A 98 -13.52 -14.01 22.52
CA VAL A 98 -14.51 -12.93 22.33
C VAL A 98 -15.89 -13.39 22.81
N ALA A 99 -16.72 -12.44 23.22
CA ALA A 99 -18.05 -12.76 23.74
C ALA A 99 -18.90 -13.52 22.70
N PRO A 100 -19.82 -14.40 23.13
CA PRO A 100 -20.62 -15.24 22.22
C PRO A 100 -21.39 -14.44 21.15
N GLU A 101 -21.84 -13.23 21.51
CA GLU A 101 -22.51 -12.30 20.60
C GLU A 101 -21.63 -11.89 19.40
N TYR A 102 -20.32 -11.71 19.60
CA TYR A 102 -19.38 -11.38 18.53
C TYR A 102 -18.89 -12.62 17.79
N MET A 103 -18.81 -13.77 18.48
CA MET A 103 -18.56 -15.07 17.84
C MET A 103 -19.67 -15.43 16.85
N ALA A 104 -20.93 -15.13 17.17
CA ALA A 104 -22.06 -15.42 16.28
C ALA A 104 -22.05 -14.58 14.98
N MET A 105 -21.30 -13.47 14.95
CA MET A 105 -21.18 -12.57 13.80
C MET A 105 -19.98 -12.89 12.89
N SER A 106 -19.14 -13.87 13.24
CA SER A 106 -17.91 -14.16 12.51
C SER A 106 -17.47 -15.61 12.67
N SER A 107 -16.38 -15.99 12.00
CA SER A 107 -15.77 -17.31 12.17
C SER A 107 -14.64 -17.26 13.19
N GLU A 108 -14.37 -18.38 13.88
CA GLU A 108 -13.20 -18.54 14.76
C GLU A 108 -11.88 -18.15 14.06
N SER A 109 -11.76 -18.46 12.77
CA SER A 109 -10.60 -18.09 11.95
C SER A 109 -10.46 -16.58 11.80
N THR A 110 -11.57 -15.88 11.58
CA THR A 110 -11.59 -14.41 11.49
C THR A 110 -11.20 -13.80 12.84
N VAL A 111 -11.79 -14.28 13.93
CA VAL A 111 -11.49 -13.81 15.29
C VAL A 111 -10.02 -14.01 15.63
N LYS A 112 -9.46 -15.18 15.34
CA LYS A 112 -8.04 -15.47 15.57
C LYS A 112 -7.11 -14.54 14.78
N LYS A 113 -7.47 -14.19 13.54
CA LYS A 113 -6.71 -13.24 12.70
C LYS A 113 -6.80 -11.81 13.24
N ILE A 114 -7.96 -11.40 13.77
CA ILE A 114 -8.12 -10.11 14.44
C ILE A 114 -7.22 -10.05 15.67
N GLY A 115 -7.28 -11.07 16.54
CA GLY A 115 -6.41 -11.18 17.71
C GLY A 115 -4.93 -11.18 17.35
N MET A 116 -4.55 -11.88 16.28
CA MET A 116 -3.19 -11.84 15.73
C MET A 116 -2.79 -10.41 15.33
N GLY A 117 -3.65 -9.69 14.60
CA GLY A 117 -3.38 -8.31 14.18
C GLY A 117 -3.19 -7.35 15.37
N LEU A 118 -4.02 -7.50 16.41
CA LEU A 118 -3.88 -6.75 17.66
C LEU A 118 -2.56 -7.07 18.36
N ASN A 119 -2.21 -8.35 18.49
CA ASN A 119 -0.95 -8.78 19.10
C ASN A 119 0.27 -8.23 18.33
N VAL A 120 0.25 -8.27 16.98
CA VAL A 120 1.30 -7.68 16.14
C VAL A 120 1.44 -6.20 16.45
N PHE A 121 0.33 -5.47 16.48
CA PHE A 121 0.32 -4.04 16.77
C PHE A 121 0.94 -3.76 18.14
N PHE A 122 0.45 -4.40 19.20
CA PHE A 122 0.95 -4.15 20.56
C PHE A 122 2.42 -4.53 20.75
N ILE A 123 2.88 -5.65 20.17
CA ILE A 123 4.29 -6.04 20.22
C ILE A 123 5.16 -4.98 19.51
N LEU A 124 4.80 -4.57 18.30
CA LEU A 124 5.57 -3.57 17.56
C LEU A 124 5.53 -2.20 18.23
N THR A 125 4.40 -1.80 18.81
CA THR A 125 4.27 -0.56 19.59
C THR A 125 5.18 -0.60 20.81
N ALA A 126 5.18 -1.69 21.58
CA ALA A 126 6.06 -1.84 22.74
C ALA A 126 7.55 -1.77 22.33
N VAL A 127 7.93 -2.49 21.27
CA VAL A 127 9.30 -2.42 20.70
C VAL A 127 9.64 -0.99 20.27
N ALA A 128 8.75 -0.30 19.57
CA ALA A 128 8.96 1.07 19.13
C ALA A 128 9.17 2.03 20.32
N VAL A 129 8.33 1.95 21.35
CA VAL A 129 8.47 2.76 22.57
C VAL A 129 9.83 2.51 23.23
N VAL A 130 10.22 1.25 23.39
CA VAL A 130 11.52 0.88 23.97
C VAL A 130 12.68 1.45 23.15
N LEU A 131 12.63 1.33 21.82
CA LEU A 131 13.66 1.84 20.91
C LEU A 131 13.72 3.37 20.87
N MET A 132 12.62 4.07 21.16
CA MET A 132 12.59 5.54 21.24
C MET A 132 13.07 6.05 22.60
N VAL A 133 12.63 5.42 23.69
CA VAL A 133 12.90 5.88 25.06
C VAL A 133 14.31 5.52 25.51
N LEU A 134 14.81 4.30 25.23
CA LEU A 134 16.12 3.87 25.71
C LEU A 134 17.27 4.79 25.25
N PRO A 135 17.39 5.19 23.97
CA PRO A 135 18.43 6.12 23.54
C PRO A 135 18.25 7.52 24.15
N GLY A 136 17.00 7.97 24.33
CA GLY A 136 16.68 9.24 24.97
C GLY A 136 17.14 9.30 26.42
N VAL A 137 16.81 8.28 27.21
CA VAL A 137 17.24 8.14 28.61
C VAL A 137 18.75 7.99 28.70
N LYS A 138 19.39 7.16 27.85
CA LYS A 138 20.85 7.01 27.83
C LYS A 138 21.58 8.32 27.55
N LYS A 139 21.07 9.17 26.66
CA LYS A 139 21.65 10.50 26.38
C LYS A 139 21.47 11.50 27.52
N LEU A 140 20.46 11.32 28.37
CA LEU A 140 20.18 12.21 29.50
C LEU A 140 21.06 11.86 30.71
N PHE A 141 21.32 10.57 30.94
CA PHE A 141 22.03 10.10 32.13
C PHE A 141 23.46 9.61 31.86
N GLY A 142 23.83 9.39 30.59
CA GLY A 142 25.20 9.13 30.16
C GLY A 142 25.70 10.29 29.32
N LYS A 143 26.95 10.72 29.55
CA LYS A 143 27.74 11.39 28.51
C LYS A 143 27.72 10.57 27.22
#